data_AF-A0A8S3VMH8-F1
#
_entry.id   AF-A0A8S3VMH8-F1
#
_cell.length_a   1.000
_cell.length_b   1.000
_cell.length_c   1.000
_cell.angle_alpha   90.00
_cell.angle_beta   90.00
_cell.angle_gamma   90.00
#
_symmetry.space_group_name_H-M   'P 1'
#
loop_
_entity.id
_entity.type
_entity.pdbx_description
1 polymer ?
#
loop_
_entity_poly.entity_id
_entity_poly.type
_entity_poly.pdbx_seq_one_letter_code
_entity_poly.pdbx_strand_id
1 'polypeptide(L)'
;MLLYKEHDLKSTEGTVDISKLKQEIDQLAKDKLELDAKISQLSSEMNRLHLQSSAQAQIDVLKKDKGSKEENIRRLKAKQEDTISYLLGHMPTTNIRTQIDDYVGKQTESVKTLRQEVHQSKNQLSTKEAEKKMISETLRKKEEDLKSKLFYLFITLKILTWKKIFSVCGSQNFDDGLLTFKDKMSQTQDTRGSLLGAEHFFKKYATDLEKDDPCCPLCHREFDTDQEVKELVIELKNKLRMVPAKLQKAEKDLDEFRKKYDSMMQLKPLKENISTLTSKEIPELKTKLKKLNEDIGTLRTTIEEVTILY
;
A
#
# COMPACT_ATOMS: atom_id res chain seq x y z
N MET A 1 -98.20 49.32 104.65
CA MET A 1 -97.11 48.61 103.97
C MET A 1 -97.22 48.60 102.43
N LEU A 2 -98.43 48.76 101.84
CA LEU A 2 -98.61 48.91 100.38
C LEU A 2 -98.32 50.33 99.85
N LEU A 3 -98.71 51.37 100.59
CA LEU A 3 -98.49 52.78 100.20
C LEU A 3 -97.02 53.23 100.13
N TYR A 4 -96.14 52.62 100.93
CA TYR A 4 -94.72 52.97 100.94
C TYR A 4 -93.99 52.42 99.70
N LYS A 5 -94.43 51.25 99.20
CA LYS A 5 -93.90 50.67 97.96
C LYS A 5 -94.36 51.42 96.71
N GLU A 6 -95.56 51.99 96.70
CA GLU A 6 -96.04 52.85 95.59
C GLU A 6 -95.34 54.21 95.55
N HIS A 7 -94.99 54.78 96.71
CA HIS A 7 -94.26 56.05 96.78
C HIS A 7 -92.79 55.89 96.34
N ASP A 8 -92.13 54.81 96.74
CA ASP A 8 -90.77 54.52 96.26
C ASP A 8 -90.75 54.18 94.76
N LEU A 9 -91.76 53.48 94.22
CA LEU A 9 -91.88 53.25 92.77
C LEU A 9 -92.04 54.56 91.99
N LYS A 10 -92.91 55.48 92.45
CA LYS A 10 -93.09 56.80 91.83
C LYS A 10 -91.88 57.71 91.93
N SER A 11 -91.16 57.66 93.05
CA SER A 11 -89.93 58.44 93.27
C SER A 11 -88.80 57.96 92.34
N THR A 12 -88.76 56.65 92.07
CA THR A 12 -87.77 56.05 91.16
C THR A 12 -88.13 56.28 89.68
N GLU A 13 -89.43 56.33 89.33
CA GLU A 13 -89.91 56.68 87.98
C GLU A 13 -89.68 58.17 87.63
N GLY A 14 -89.62 59.08 88.61
CA GLY A 14 -89.41 60.51 88.41
C GLY A 14 -87.93 60.96 88.36
N THR A 15 -87.00 60.13 88.86
CA THR A 15 -85.57 60.44 88.91
C THR A 15 -84.78 59.88 87.73
N VAL A 16 -85.39 58.99 86.94
CA VAL A 16 -84.80 58.40 85.74
C VAL A 16 -85.62 58.81 84.53
N ASP A 17 -85.11 59.75 83.73
CA ASP A 17 -85.71 60.12 82.45
C ASP A 17 -85.43 59.01 81.43
N ILE A 18 -86.30 57.99 81.44
CA ILE A 18 -86.25 56.81 80.57
C ILE A 18 -86.18 57.21 79.08
N SER A 19 -86.71 58.38 78.72
CA SER A 19 -86.67 58.91 77.35
C SER A 19 -85.26 59.33 76.94
N LYS A 20 -84.55 60.07 77.79
CA LYS A 20 -83.14 60.45 77.55
C LYS A 20 -82.22 59.24 77.49
N LEU A 21 -82.40 58.29 78.41
CA LEU A 21 -81.65 57.04 78.40
C LEU A 21 -81.91 56.22 77.13
N LYS A 22 -83.15 56.16 76.63
CA LYS A 22 -83.44 55.54 75.33
C LYS A 22 -82.74 56.24 74.17
N GLN A 23 -82.75 57.57 74.17
CA GLN A 23 -82.11 58.35 73.11
C GLN A 23 -80.58 58.20 73.13
N GLU A 24 -79.99 58.11 74.33
CA GLU A 24 -78.57 57.84 74.53
C GLU A 24 -78.21 56.40 74.15
N ILE A 25 -79.07 55.43 74.46
CA ILE A 25 -78.94 54.04 74.00
C ILE A 25 -79.01 53.96 72.47
N ASP A 26 -79.93 54.68 71.81
CA ASP A 26 -80.05 54.71 70.35
C ASP A 26 -78.83 55.38 69.69
N GLN A 27 -78.31 56.43 70.31
CA GLN A 27 -77.09 57.09 69.83
C GLN A 27 -75.87 56.18 70.00
N LEU A 28 -75.70 55.56 71.17
CA LEU A 28 -74.64 54.58 71.43
C LEU A 28 -74.77 53.36 70.50
N ALA A 29 -75.99 52.94 70.16
CA ALA A 29 -76.23 51.86 69.20
C ALA A 29 -75.83 52.24 67.77
N LYS A 30 -76.10 53.48 67.35
CA LYS A 30 -75.60 54.02 66.07
C LYS A 30 -74.09 54.14 66.04
N ASP A 31 -73.50 54.69 67.09
CA ASP A 31 -72.04 54.85 67.20
C ASP A 31 -71.36 53.47 67.20
N LYS A 32 -71.96 52.48 67.87
CA LYS A 32 -71.52 51.08 67.81
C LYS A 32 -71.55 50.54 66.39
N LEU A 33 -72.63 50.74 65.64
CA LEU A 33 -72.74 50.28 64.25
C LEU A 33 -71.69 50.93 63.34
N GLU A 34 -71.43 52.23 63.50
CA GLU A 34 -70.39 52.94 62.75
C GLU A 34 -68.98 52.45 63.11
N LEU A 35 -68.72 52.22 64.39
CA LEU A 35 -67.44 51.68 64.85
C LEU A 35 -67.24 50.25 64.36
N ASP A 36 -68.26 49.40 64.38
CA ASP A 36 -68.22 48.04 63.85
C ASP A 36 -67.95 48.05 62.32
N ALA A 37 -68.55 48.97 61.58
CA ALA A 37 -68.28 49.16 60.15
C ALA A 37 -66.83 49.61 59.89
N LYS A 38 -66.31 50.56 60.67
CA LYS A 38 -64.90 50.99 60.60
C LYS A 38 -63.94 49.87 60.96
N ILE A 39 -64.24 49.07 61.99
CA ILE A 39 -63.44 47.90 62.38
C ILE A 39 -63.41 46.88 61.23
N SER A 40 -64.53 46.63 60.58
CA SER A 40 -64.62 45.71 59.44
C SER A 40 -63.77 46.21 58.25
N GLN A 41 -63.84 47.50 57.92
CA GLN A 41 -63.03 48.11 56.86
C GLN A 41 -61.53 48.05 57.20
N LEU A 42 -61.15 48.45 58.41
CA LEU A 42 -59.76 48.39 58.87
C LEU A 42 -59.23 46.95 58.88
N SER A 43 -60.05 45.96 59.24
CA SER A 43 -59.67 44.54 59.21
C SER A 43 -59.43 44.05 57.77
N SER A 44 -60.25 44.51 56.81
CA SER A 44 -60.05 44.22 55.39
C SER A 44 -58.76 44.85 54.85
N GLU A 45 -58.50 46.11 55.19
CA GLU A 45 -57.25 46.78 54.84
C GLU A 45 -56.02 46.13 55.47
N MET A 46 -56.12 45.71 56.74
CA MET A 46 -55.10 44.96 57.46
C MET A 46 -54.77 43.64 56.75
N ASN A 47 -55.79 42.89 56.35
CA ASN A 47 -55.62 41.65 55.58
C ASN A 47 -54.95 41.91 54.23
N ARG A 48 -55.37 42.96 53.51
CA ARG A 48 -54.75 43.36 52.24
C ARG A 48 -53.27 43.74 52.44
N LEU A 49 -52.96 44.49 53.48
CA LEU A 49 -51.59 44.85 53.85
C LEU A 49 -50.76 43.62 54.21
N HIS A 50 -51.32 42.65 54.93
CA HIS A 50 -50.65 41.38 55.20
C HIS A 50 -50.33 40.59 53.93
N LEU A 51 -51.28 40.48 52.98
CA LEU A 51 -51.03 39.85 51.68
C LEU A 51 -49.94 40.59 50.89
N GLN A 52 -49.99 41.93 50.85
CA GLN A 52 -48.98 42.73 50.17
C GLN A 52 -47.60 42.58 50.81
N SER A 53 -47.52 42.57 52.15
CA SER A 53 -46.28 42.35 52.89
C SER A 53 -45.68 40.98 52.62
N SER A 54 -46.53 39.94 52.58
CA SER A 54 -46.12 38.58 52.20
C SER A 54 -45.58 38.51 50.76
N ALA A 55 -46.26 39.13 49.81
CA ALA A 55 -45.81 39.21 48.42
C ALA A 55 -44.49 39.99 48.29
N GLN A 56 -44.33 41.09 49.03
CA GLN A 56 -43.10 41.86 49.05
C GLN A 56 -41.92 41.04 49.61
N ALA A 57 -42.14 40.30 50.69
CA ALA A 57 -41.13 39.40 51.23
C ALA A 57 -40.71 38.32 50.21
N GLN A 58 -41.67 37.76 49.45
CA GLN A 58 -41.35 36.81 48.38
C GLN A 58 -40.53 37.44 47.25
N ILE A 59 -40.86 38.67 46.84
CA ILE A 59 -40.10 39.41 45.83
C ILE A 59 -38.66 39.64 46.31
N ASP A 60 -38.48 40.02 47.58
CA ASP A 60 -37.16 40.29 48.13
C ASP A 60 -36.30 39.02 48.21
N VAL A 61 -36.91 37.88 48.56
CA VAL A 61 -36.26 36.56 48.47
C VAL A 61 -35.84 36.26 47.03
N LEU A 62 -36.75 36.40 46.06
CA LEU A 62 -36.45 36.12 44.64
C LEU A 62 -35.38 37.06 44.05
N LYS A 63 -35.37 38.33 44.44
CA LYS A 63 -34.34 39.30 44.03
C LYS A 63 -32.97 38.91 44.57
N LYS A 64 -32.90 38.52 45.85
CA LYS A 64 -31.67 38.03 46.46
C LYS A 64 -31.17 36.76 45.76
N ASP A 65 -32.09 35.84 45.45
CA ASP A 65 -31.77 34.59 44.76
C ASP A 65 -31.28 34.83 43.33
N LYS A 66 -31.92 35.75 42.60
CA LYS A 66 -31.47 36.23 41.28
C LYS A 66 -30.05 36.80 41.35
N GLY A 67 -29.79 37.71 42.29
CA GLY A 67 -28.46 38.33 42.45
C GLY A 67 -27.38 37.29 42.78
N SER A 68 -27.69 36.33 43.66
CA SER A 68 -26.80 35.20 43.97
C SER A 68 -26.49 34.36 42.73
N LYS A 69 -27.51 34.04 41.92
CA LYS A 69 -27.33 33.28 40.67
C LYS A 69 -26.52 34.05 39.62
N GLU A 70 -26.78 35.35 39.44
CA GLU A 70 -26.01 36.21 38.52
C GLU A 70 -24.54 36.32 38.92
N GLU A 71 -24.27 36.42 40.22
CA GLU A 71 -22.92 36.45 40.77
C GLU A 71 -22.20 35.11 40.57
N ASN A 72 -22.88 33.99 40.82
CA ASN A 72 -22.35 32.66 40.53
C ASN A 72 -22.04 32.47 39.03
N ILE A 73 -22.92 32.94 38.14
CA ILE A 73 -22.67 32.92 36.68
C ILE A 73 -21.43 33.74 36.33
N ARG A 74 -21.28 34.94 36.90
CA ARG A 74 -20.08 35.78 36.66
C ARG A 74 -18.80 35.09 37.12
N ARG A 75 -18.78 34.52 38.33
CA ARG A 75 -17.61 33.78 38.84
C ARG A 75 -17.26 32.57 37.98
N LEU A 76 -18.26 31.80 37.55
CA LEU A 76 -18.05 30.65 36.66
C LEU A 76 -17.54 31.08 35.28
N LYS A 77 -18.05 32.19 34.72
CA LYS A 77 -17.55 32.72 33.46
C LYS A 77 -16.09 33.16 33.58
N ALA A 78 -15.75 33.97 34.57
CA ALA A 78 -14.39 34.47 34.78
C ALA A 78 -13.39 33.33 35.02
N LYS A 79 -13.77 32.32 35.80
CA LYS A 79 -12.89 31.18 36.09
C LYS A 79 -12.61 30.29 34.87
N GLN A 80 -13.52 30.24 33.90
CA GLN A 80 -13.39 29.42 32.69
C GLN A 80 -13.03 30.24 31.45
N GLU A 81 -12.90 31.56 31.57
CA GLU A 81 -12.69 32.48 30.45
C GLU A 81 -11.41 32.16 29.68
N ASP A 82 -10.31 31.93 30.38
CA ASP A 82 -9.03 31.57 29.75
C ASP A 82 -9.14 30.26 28.97
N THR A 83 -9.76 29.24 29.57
CA THR A 83 -9.92 27.91 28.94
C THR A 83 -10.82 27.97 27.71
N ILE A 84 -11.95 28.67 27.80
CA ILE A 84 -12.89 28.80 26.68
C ILE A 84 -12.27 29.65 25.58
N SER A 85 -11.57 30.74 25.93
CA SER A 85 -10.87 31.59 24.97
C SER A 85 -9.70 30.86 24.30
N TYR A 86 -9.02 29.96 25.02
CA TYR A 86 -8.01 29.08 24.43
C TYR A 86 -8.60 28.11 23.39
N LEU A 87 -9.76 27.51 23.69
CA LEU A 87 -10.41 26.52 22.81
C LEU A 87 -11.14 27.16 21.61
N LEU A 88 -11.88 28.24 21.84
CA LEU A 88 -12.75 28.87 20.84
C LEU A 88 -12.18 30.17 20.25
N GLY A 89 -11.02 30.64 20.73
CA GLY A 89 -10.42 31.91 20.35
C GLY A 89 -11.10 33.16 20.93
N HIS A 90 -12.26 33.00 21.58
CA HIS A 90 -13.03 34.08 22.19
C HIS A 90 -14.00 33.55 23.25
N MET A 91 -14.44 34.40 24.18
CA MET A 91 -15.47 34.07 25.18
C MET A 91 -16.89 34.40 24.63
N PRO A 92 -17.76 33.41 24.41
CA PRO A 92 -19.08 33.66 23.87
C PRO A 92 -19.99 34.36 24.89
N THR A 93 -20.73 35.38 24.44
CA THR A 93 -21.65 36.15 25.30
C THR A 93 -22.97 35.40 25.56
N THR A 94 -23.43 34.59 24.60
CA THR A 94 -24.64 33.76 24.65
C THR A 94 -24.40 32.37 24.04
N ASN A 95 -25.17 31.36 24.47
CA ASN A 95 -25.13 30.00 23.93
C ASN A 95 -23.76 29.30 23.96
N ILE A 96 -22.97 29.54 25.01
CA ILE A 96 -21.65 28.92 25.25
C ILE A 96 -21.70 27.40 25.07
N ARG A 97 -22.77 26.75 25.55
CA ARG A 97 -22.98 25.31 25.43
C ARG A 97 -22.94 24.85 23.96
N THR A 98 -23.74 25.46 23.10
CA THR A 98 -23.83 25.06 21.68
C THR A 98 -22.51 25.25 20.96
N GLN A 99 -21.78 26.34 21.23
CA GLN A 99 -20.47 26.56 20.59
C GLN A 99 -19.41 25.55 21.03
N ILE A 100 -19.43 25.17 22.32
CA ILE A 100 -18.56 24.10 22.83
C ILE A 100 -18.95 22.76 22.22
N ASP A 101 -20.25 22.43 22.17
CA ASP A 101 -20.75 21.19 21.58
C ASP A 101 -20.38 21.10 20.08
N ASP A 102 -20.49 22.20 19.33
CA ASP A 102 -20.08 22.28 17.92
C ASP A 102 -18.56 22.12 17.76
N TYR A 103 -17.76 22.74 18.63
CA TYR A 103 -16.30 22.58 18.62
C TYR A 103 -15.90 21.14 18.92
N VAL A 104 -16.49 20.53 19.96
CA VAL A 104 -16.27 19.13 20.31
C VAL A 104 -16.70 18.21 19.16
N GLY A 105 -17.84 18.49 18.51
CA GLY A 105 -18.29 17.75 17.34
C GLY A 105 -17.30 17.82 16.18
N LYS A 106 -16.83 19.03 15.84
CA LYS A 106 -15.80 19.24 14.80
C LYS A 106 -14.49 18.54 15.13
N GLN A 107 -14.01 18.64 16.38
CA GLN A 107 -12.80 17.95 16.79
C GLN A 107 -12.96 16.44 16.77
N THR A 108 -14.13 15.92 17.16
CA THR A 108 -14.44 14.48 17.11
C THR A 108 -14.43 13.96 15.68
N GLU A 109 -15.05 14.68 14.73
CA GLU A 109 -15.05 14.27 13.32
C GLU A 109 -13.66 14.40 12.68
N SER A 110 -12.90 15.46 13.02
CA SER A 110 -11.51 15.63 12.60
C SER A 110 -10.65 14.46 13.07
N VAL A 111 -10.72 14.15 14.36
CA VAL A 111 -10.04 13.01 14.97
C VAL A 111 -10.42 11.69 14.29
N LYS A 112 -11.71 11.47 14.01
CA LYS A 112 -12.19 10.26 13.34
C LYS A 112 -11.66 10.14 11.91
N THR A 113 -11.61 11.25 11.18
CA THR A 113 -11.06 11.31 9.82
C THR A 113 -9.57 11.02 9.82
N LEU A 114 -8.79 11.67 10.70
CA LEU A 114 -7.36 11.41 10.87
C LEU A 114 -7.09 9.94 11.23
N ARG A 115 -7.90 9.34 12.13
CA ARG A 115 -7.79 7.91 12.44
C ARG A 115 -8.02 7.02 11.23
N GLN A 116 -8.99 7.35 10.39
CA GLN A 116 -9.27 6.59 9.17
C GLN A 116 -8.11 6.71 8.17
N GLU A 117 -7.55 7.91 7.98
CA GLU A 117 -6.38 8.13 7.12
C GLU A 117 -5.14 7.38 7.62
N VAL A 118 -4.86 7.40 8.92
CA VAL A 118 -3.78 6.61 9.53
C VAL A 118 -4.01 5.12 9.30
N HIS A 119 -5.24 4.64 9.49
CA HIS A 119 -5.56 3.23 9.30
C HIS A 119 -5.39 2.80 7.83
N GLN A 120 -5.87 3.60 6.89
CA GLN A 120 -5.69 3.34 5.46
C GLN A 120 -4.20 3.33 5.07
N SER A 121 -3.44 4.32 5.53
CA SER A 121 -2.00 4.41 5.27
C SER A 121 -1.24 3.22 5.86
N LYS A 122 -1.60 2.76 7.07
CA LYS A 122 -1.01 1.55 7.68
C LYS A 122 -1.33 0.29 6.90
N ASN A 123 -2.56 0.14 6.40
CA ASN A 123 -2.94 -1.02 5.58
C ASN A 123 -2.18 -1.03 4.25
N GLN A 124 -2.03 0.13 3.60
CA GLN A 124 -1.23 0.27 2.39
C GLN A 124 0.24 -0.05 2.66
N LEU A 125 0.81 0.47 3.76
CA LEU A 125 2.18 0.18 4.17
C LEU A 125 2.40 -1.33 4.35
N SER A 126 1.51 -2.01 5.07
CA SER A 126 1.60 -3.46 5.30
C SER A 126 1.57 -4.25 3.98
N THR A 127 0.69 -3.85 3.05
CA THR A 127 0.58 -4.46 1.72
C THR A 127 1.87 -4.27 0.92
N LYS A 128 2.43 -3.05 0.92
CA LYS A 128 3.68 -2.71 0.22
C LYS A 128 4.89 -3.41 0.83
N GLU A 129 4.94 -3.59 2.15
CA GLU A 129 5.99 -4.35 2.84
C GLU A 129 5.94 -5.84 2.50
N ALA A 130 4.74 -6.42 2.39
CA ALA A 130 4.56 -7.80 1.94
C ALA A 130 4.99 -7.97 0.47
N GLU A 131 4.60 -7.06 -0.42
CA GLU A 131 5.07 -7.01 -1.82
C GLU A 131 6.60 -6.93 -1.89
N LYS A 132 7.23 -6.07 -1.06
CA LYS A 132 8.68 -5.93 -0.99
C LYS A 132 9.36 -7.23 -0.62
N LYS A 133 8.85 -7.92 0.40
CA LYS A 133 9.39 -9.20 0.84
C LYS A 133 9.30 -10.26 -0.25
N MET A 134 8.17 -10.33 -0.96
CA MET A 134 7.96 -11.27 -2.07
C MET A 134 8.89 -10.98 -3.25
N ILE A 135 9.00 -9.72 -3.68
CA ILE A 135 9.87 -9.31 -4.78
C ILE A 135 11.34 -9.52 -4.43
N SER A 136 11.75 -9.21 -3.20
CA SER A 136 13.13 -9.42 -2.73
C SER A 136 13.52 -10.90 -2.74
N GLU A 137 12.61 -11.77 -2.28
CA GLU A 137 12.83 -13.22 -2.31
C GLU A 137 12.90 -13.76 -3.74
N THR A 138 12.03 -13.24 -4.63
CA THR A 138 12.06 -13.60 -6.04
C THR A 138 13.36 -13.15 -6.72
N LEU A 139 13.82 -11.94 -6.43
CA LEU A 139 15.10 -11.42 -6.91
C LEU A 139 16.27 -12.27 -6.43
N ARG A 140 16.30 -12.62 -5.12
CA ARG A 140 17.33 -13.50 -4.55
C ARG A 140 17.40 -14.84 -5.26
N LYS A 141 16.25 -15.50 -5.46
CA LYS A 141 16.17 -16.76 -6.21
C LYS A 141 16.67 -16.63 -7.64
N LYS A 142 16.31 -15.54 -8.34
CA LYS A 142 16.77 -15.27 -9.71
C LYS A 142 18.27 -14.97 -9.77
N GLU A 143 18.83 -14.30 -8.77
CA GLU A 143 20.28 -14.06 -8.65
C GLU A 143 21.04 -15.35 -8.32
N GLU A 144 20.50 -16.22 -7.46
CA GLU A 144 21.06 -17.55 -7.20
C GLU A 144 21.00 -18.46 -8.42
N ASP A 145 19.87 -18.46 -9.15
CA ASP A 145 19.73 -19.17 -10.43
C ASP A 145 20.72 -18.65 -11.47
N LEU A 146 20.90 -17.33 -11.58
CA LEU A 146 21.92 -16.74 -12.44
C LEU A 146 23.33 -17.18 -12.03
N LYS A 147 23.66 -17.16 -10.73
CA LYS A 147 24.97 -17.63 -10.22
C LYS A 147 25.18 -19.11 -10.54
N SER A 148 24.18 -19.95 -10.33
CA SER A 148 24.22 -21.38 -10.64
C SER A 148 24.42 -21.63 -12.14
N LYS A 149 23.66 -20.92 -13.00
CA LYS A 149 23.78 -21.00 -14.45
C LYS A 149 25.10 -20.45 -14.96
N LEU A 150 25.61 -19.35 -14.40
CA LEU A 150 26.92 -18.82 -14.71
C LEU A 150 28.02 -19.77 -14.26
N PHE A 151 27.88 -20.42 -13.11
CA PHE A 151 28.82 -21.43 -12.62
C PHE A 151 28.82 -22.66 -13.53
N TYR A 152 27.65 -23.16 -13.93
CA TYR A 152 27.54 -24.25 -14.90
C TYR A 152 28.11 -23.85 -16.26
N LEU A 153 27.75 -22.68 -16.79
CA LEU A 153 28.29 -22.16 -18.04
C LEU A 153 29.81 -21.96 -17.95
N PHE A 154 30.33 -21.48 -16.82
CA PHE A 154 31.76 -21.30 -16.58
C PHE A 154 32.49 -22.63 -16.50
N ILE A 155 31.95 -23.63 -15.79
CA ILE A 155 32.50 -24.99 -15.75
C ILE A 155 32.48 -25.60 -17.15
N THR A 156 31.36 -25.52 -17.87
CA THR A 156 31.22 -26.15 -19.18
C THR A 156 32.05 -25.42 -20.24
N LEU A 157 32.10 -24.07 -20.22
CA LEU A 157 33.04 -23.27 -21.02
C LEU A 157 34.46 -23.62 -20.65
N LYS A 158 34.82 -23.74 -19.37
CA LYS A 158 36.17 -24.11 -18.92
C LYS A 158 36.52 -25.54 -19.32
N ILE A 159 35.59 -26.49 -19.35
CA ILE A 159 35.80 -27.85 -19.86
C ILE A 159 35.96 -27.83 -21.40
N LEU A 160 35.14 -27.05 -22.11
CA LEU A 160 35.22 -26.87 -23.57
C LEU A 160 36.49 -26.13 -24.01
N THR A 161 36.85 -25.08 -23.28
CA THR A 161 38.06 -24.28 -23.53
C THR A 161 39.29 -25.00 -23.00
N TRP A 162 39.29 -25.70 -21.88
CA TRP A 162 40.45 -26.51 -21.47
C TRP A 162 40.75 -27.63 -22.47
N LYS A 163 39.72 -28.20 -23.14
CA LYS A 163 39.91 -29.12 -24.29
C LYS A 163 40.37 -28.43 -25.58
N LYS A 164 40.42 -27.09 -25.67
CA LYS A 164 40.74 -26.33 -26.90
C LYS A 164 41.86 -25.27 -26.73
N ILE A 165 42.19 -24.89 -25.50
CA ILE A 165 43.16 -23.83 -25.14
C ILE A 165 44.61 -24.28 -25.42
N PHE A 166 44.85 -25.56 -25.74
CA PHE A 166 46.18 -25.98 -26.17
C PHE A 166 46.39 -26.06 -27.69
N SER A 167 45.40 -25.79 -28.57
CA SER A 167 45.74 -25.86 -30.01
C SER A 167 45.06 -24.97 -31.03
N VAL A 168 43.90 -24.29 -30.83
CA VAL A 168 43.27 -23.68 -32.04
C VAL A 168 42.44 -22.38 -31.92
N CYS A 169 42.15 -21.75 -30.78
CA CYS A 169 41.19 -20.61 -30.83
C CYS A 169 41.69 -19.32 -30.17
N GLY A 170 42.10 -18.38 -31.02
CA GLY A 170 42.29 -16.97 -30.73
C GLY A 170 41.10 -16.08 -31.15
N SER A 171 39.87 -16.43 -30.81
CA SER A 171 38.74 -15.49 -30.90
C SER A 171 37.75 -15.67 -29.74
N GLN A 172 37.29 -14.55 -29.20
CA GLN A 172 36.62 -14.42 -27.90
C GLN A 172 35.10 -14.63 -27.95
N ASN A 173 34.51 -14.94 -29.11
CA ASN A 173 33.05 -14.98 -29.28
C ASN A 173 32.50 -16.38 -29.55
N PHE A 174 31.48 -16.74 -28.78
CA PHE A 174 30.77 -18.04 -28.87
C PHE A 174 30.13 -18.28 -30.25
N ASP A 175 29.54 -17.24 -30.85
CA ASP A 175 28.86 -17.34 -32.15
C ASP A 175 29.88 -17.52 -33.29
N ASP A 176 31.03 -16.84 -33.22
CA ASP A 176 32.14 -17.00 -34.16
C ASP A 176 32.75 -18.42 -34.08
N GLY A 177 32.81 -18.98 -32.86
CA GLY A 177 33.22 -20.35 -32.63
C GLY A 177 32.28 -21.36 -33.31
N LEU A 178 30.96 -21.18 -33.18
CA LEU A 178 29.95 -22.02 -33.84
C LEU A 178 30.05 -21.96 -35.36
N LEU A 179 30.22 -20.76 -35.93
CA LEU A 179 30.42 -20.58 -37.37
C LEU A 179 31.69 -21.29 -37.85
N THR A 180 32.80 -21.13 -37.13
CA THR A 180 34.07 -21.80 -37.46
C THR A 180 33.93 -23.33 -37.49
N PHE A 181 33.19 -23.92 -36.54
CA PHE A 181 32.95 -25.36 -36.54
C PHE A 181 32.07 -25.80 -37.70
N LYS A 182 31.03 -25.04 -38.02
CA LYS A 182 30.16 -25.29 -39.17
C LYS A 182 30.95 -25.26 -40.48
N ASP A 183 31.82 -24.26 -40.65
CA ASP A 183 32.66 -24.13 -41.85
C ASP A 183 33.66 -25.28 -41.96
N LYS A 184 34.32 -25.66 -40.84
CA LYS A 184 35.23 -26.81 -40.81
C LYS A 184 34.51 -28.12 -41.13
N MET A 185 33.29 -28.32 -40.65
CA MET A 185 32.49 -29.49 -41.00
C MET A 185 32.15 -29.51 -42.49
N SER A 186 31.77 -28.38 -43.08
CA SER A 186 31.50 -28.29 -44.53
C SER A 186 32.75 -28.63 -45.35
N GLN A 187 33.89 -28.00 -45.04
CA GLN A 187 35.14 -28.23 -45.76
C GLN A 187 35.62 -29.69 -45.67
N THR A 188 35.52 -30.31 -44.49
CA THR A 188 35.89 -31.72 -44.32
C THR A 188 34.90 -32.65 -45.03
N GLN A 189 33.62 -32.31 -45.07
CA GLN A 189 32.60 -33.06 -45.81
C GLN A 189 32.85 -33.00 -47.33
N ASP A 190 33.17 -31.82 -47.86
CA ASP A 190 33.51 -31.64 -49.28
C ASP A 190 34.78 -32.40 -49.66
N THR A 191 35.78 -32.39 -48.77
CA THR A 191 37.01 -33.17 -48.93
C THR A 191 36.71 -34.67 -48.93
N ARG A 192 35.85 -35.15 -48.02
CA ARG A 192 35.40 -36.55 -47.97
C ARG A 192 34.68 -36.94 -49.28
N GLY A 193 33.78 -36.10 -49.77
CA GLY A 193 33.09 -36.32 -51.05
C GLY A 193 34.06 -36.38 -52.23
N SER A 194 35.03 -35.47 -52.26
CA SER A 194 36.07 -35.45 -53.29
C SER A 194 36.96 -36.69 -53.27
N LEU A 195 37.32 -37.18 -52.08
CA LEU A 195 38.11 -38.41 -51.91
C LEU A 195 37.34 -39.65 -52.37
N LEU A 196 36.06 -39.76 -52.03
CA LEU A 196 35.19 -40.86 -52.48
C LEU A 196 35.00 -40.83 -54.01
N GLY A 197 34.81 -39.65 -54.57
CA GLY A 197 34.74 -39.47 -56.03
C GLY A 197 36.04 -39.92 -56.70
N ALA A 198 37.18 -39.43 -56.22
CA ALA A 198 38.50 -39.81 -56.74
C ALA A 198 38.77 -41.31 -56.61
N GLU A 199 38.40 -41.94 -55.49
CA GLU A 199 38.50 -43.38 -55.29
C GLU A 199 37.71 -44.16 -56.35
N HIS A 200 36.46 -43.77 -56.56
CA HIS A 200 35.59 -44.42 -57.55
C HIS A 200 36.14 -44.28 -58.98
N PHE A 201 36.60 -43.09 -59.38
CA PHE A 201 37.19 -42.87 -60.69
C PHE A 201 38.49 -43.65 -60.89
N PHE A 202 39.45 -43.56 -59.95
CA PHE A 202 40.73 -44.26 -60.08
C PHE A 202 40.57 -45.78 -60.06
N LYS A 203 39.63 -46.30 -59.26
CA LYS A 203 39.33 -47.74 -59.23
C LYS A 203 38.77 -48.21 -60.57
N LYS A 204 37.81 -47.45 -61.13
CA LYS A 204 37.22 -47.74 -62.44
C LYS A 204 38.28 -47.71 -63.55
N TYR A 205 39.10 -46.66 -63.59
CA TYR A 205 40.18 -46.53 -64.58
C TYR A 205 41.23 -47.63 -64.47
N ALA A 206 41.63 -48.00 -63.26
CA ALA A 206 42.56 -49.11 -63.06
C ALA A 206 41.97 -50.44 -63.56
N THR A 207 40.69 -50.72 -63.30
CA THR A 207 40.02 -51.93 -63.80
C THR A 207 39.82 -51.91 -65.31
N ASP A 208 39.54 -50.76 -65.92
CA ASP A 208 39.38 -50.65 -67.37
C ASP A 208 40.71 -50.83 -68.12
N LEU A 209 41.84 -50.39 -67.53
CA LEU A 209 43.19 -50.58 -68.06
C LEU A 209 43.75 -52.01 -67.87
N GLU A 210 43.10 -52.85 -67.07
CA GLU A 210 43.46 -54.26 -66.86
C GLU A 210 42.75 -55.22 -67.83
N LYS A 211 41.91 -54.71 -68.73
CA LYS A 211 41.21 -55.48 -69.76
C LYS A 211 42.06 -55.67 -71.01
N ASP A 212 41.65 -56.60 -71.87
CA ASP A 212 42.25 -56.82 -73.19
C ASP A 212 42.00 -55.57 -74.08
N ASP A 213 43.04 -55.12 -74.79
CA ASP A 213 43.07 -53.88 -75.60
C ASP A 213 42.81 -52.58 -74.79
N PRO A 214 43.70 -52.24 -73.84
CA PRO A 214 43.52 -51.06 -73.00
C PRO A 214 43.70 -49.79 -73.83
N CYS A 215 42.76 -48.84 -73.68
CA CYS A 215 42.89 -47.48 -74.18
C CYS A 215 42.80 -46.48 -73.01
N CYS A 216 43.31 -45.26 -73.20
CA CYS A 216 43.30 -44.25 -72.16
C CYS A 216 41.84 -43.89 -71.77
N PRO A 217 41.42 -44.07 -70.51
CA PRO A 217 40.02 -43.88 -70.11
C PRO A 217 39.56 -42.41 -70.10
N LEU A 218 40.47 -41.46 -70.34
CA LEU A 218 40.16 -40.02 -70.45
C LEU A 218 40.05 -39.55 -71.91
N CYS A 219 40.88 -40.08 -72.81
CA CYS A 219 40.98 -39.58 -74.18
C CYS A 219 40.81 -40.66 -75.27
N HIS A 220 40.62 -41.92 -74.89
CA HIS A 220 40.41 -43.09 -75.74
C HIS A 220 41.54 -43.35 -76.76
N ARG A 221 42.75 -42.84 -76.50
CA ARG A 221 43.95 -43.16 -77.29
C ARG A 221 44.48 -44.54 -76.90
N GLU A 222 44.92 -45.29 -77.89
CA GLU A 222 45.66 -46.54 -77.70
C GLU A 222 47.03 -46.24 -77.08
N PHE A 223 47.58 -47.21 -76.35
CA PHE A 223 48.92 -47.12 -75.78
C PHE A 223 49.94 -47.70 -76.76
N ASP A 224 51.08 -47.04 -76.92
CA ASP A 224 52.11 -47.47 -77.85
C ASP A 224 52.85 -48.72 -77.33
N THR A 225 52.86 -48.93 -76.00
CA THR A 225 53.47 -50.10 -75.36
C THR A 225 52.70 -50.58 -74.13
N ASP A 226 52.72 -51.89 -73.86
CA ASP A 226 52.20 -52.49 -72.63
C ASP A 226 52.85 -51.95 -71.34
N GLN A 227 54.05 -51.38 -71.46
CA GLN A 227 54.79 -50.81 -70.34
C GLN A 227 54.12 -49.52 -69.84
N GLU A 228 53.61 -48.68 -70.74
CA GLU A 228 52.89 -47.45 -70.39
C GLU A 228 51.60 -47.73 -69.62
N VAL A 229 50.87 -48.79 -70.04
CA VAL A 229 49.66 -49.26 -69.34
C VAL A 229 50.00 -49.68 -67.92
N LYS A 230 51.06 -50.49 -67.74
CA LYS A 230 51.51 -50.97 -66.43
C LYS A 230 51.94 -49.84 -65.51
N GLU A 231 52.69 -48.86 -66.03
CA GLU A 231 53.12 -47.69 -65.27
C GLU A 231 51.93 -46.83 -64.81
N LEU A 232 50.96 -46.60 -65.69
CA LEU A 232 49.75 -45.86 -65.36
C LEU A 232 48.89 -46.60 -64.32
N VAL A 233 48.74 -47.91 -64.43
CA VAL A 233 48.04 -48.74 -63.43
C VAL A 233 48.74 -48.68 -62.07
N ILE A 234 50.08 -48.72 -62.04
CA ILE A 234 50.87 -48.59 -60.80
C ILE A 234 50.65 -47.19 -60.18
N GLU A 235 50.66 -46.13 -60.98
CA GLU A 235 50.42 -44.77 -60.50
C GLU A 235 49.01 -44.61 -59.89
N LEU A 236 47.99 -45.12 -60.57
CA LEU A 236 46.59 -45.11 -60.10
C LEU A 236 46.43 -45.91 -58.81
N LYS A 237 47.03 -47.10 -58.72
CA LYS A 237 47.02 -47.94 -57.49
C LYS A 237 47.78 -47.28 -56.34
N ASN A 238 48.88 -46.58 -56.60
CA ASN A 238 49.60 -45.82 -55.58
C ASN A 238 48.78 -44.64 -55.05
N LYS A 239 48.07 -43.92 -55.93
CA LYS A 239 47.15 -42.84 -55.52
C LYS A 239 45.98 -43.38 -54.69
N LEU A 240 45.42 -44.54 -55.07
CA LEU A 240 44.36 -45.22 -54.31
C LEU A 240 44.81 -45.65 -52.90
N ARG A 241 46.07 -46.06 -52.73
CA ARG A 241 46.60 -46.56 -51.45
C ARG A 241 46.47 -45.55 -50.30
N MET A 242 46.52 -44.25 -50.61
CA MET A 242 46.45 -43.17 -49.62
C MET A 242 45.03 -42.69 -49.32
N VAL A 243 44.04 -43.08 -50.14
CA VAL A 243 42.65 -42.62 -49.99
C VAL A 243 41.99 -43.15 -48.72
N PRO A 244 42.07 -44.46 -48.38
CA PRO A 244 41.43 -44.99 -47.17
C PRO A 244 41.89 -44.30 -45.88
N ALA A 245 43.19 -44.01 -45.75
CA ALA A 245 43.74 -43.34 -44.59
C ALA A 245 43.25 -41.88 -44.47
N LYS A 246 43.18 -41.15 -45.59
CA LYS A 246 42.64 -39.79 -45.63
C LYS A 246 41.13 -39.77 -45.37
N LEU A 247 40.39 -40.75 -45.87
CA LEU A 247 38.95 -40.90 -45.64
C LEU A 247 38.66 -41.17 -44.16
N GLN A 248 39.38 -42.12 -43.55
CA GLN A 248 39.24 -42.42 -42.12
C GLN A 248 39.55 -41.21 -41.24
N LYS A 249 40.56 -40.41 -41.62
CA LYS A 249 40.87 -39.16 -40.93
C LYS A 249 39.74 -38.13 -41.07
N ALA A 250 39.23 -37.91 -42.28
CA ALA A 250 38.13 -37.00 -42.53
C ALA A 250 36.86 -37.40 -41.75
N GLU A 251 36.56 -38.69 -41.65
CA GLU A 251 35.41 -39.19 -40.87
C GLU A 251 35.60 -38.99 -39.36
N LYS A 252 36.80 -39.21 -38.82
CA LYS A 252 37.11 -38.91 -37.41
C LYS A 252 37.01 -37.41 -37.12
N ASP A 253 37.55 -36.57 -37.99
CA ASP A 253 37.50 -35.12 -37.83
C ASP A 253 36.05 -34.61 -37.91
N LEU A 254 35.22 -35.17 -38.80
CA LEU A 254 33.79 -34.86 -38.88
C LEU A 254 33.03 -35.24 -37.61
N ASP A 255 33.27 -36.44 -37.06
CA ASP A 255 32.65 -36.88 -35.79
C ASP A 255 33.07 -35.96 -34.63
N GLU A 256 34.34 -35.57 -34.57
CA GLU A 256 34.86 -34.68 -33.54
C GLU A 256 34.28 -33.26 -33.65
N PHE A 257 34.22 -32.70 -34.86
CA PHE A 257 33.61 -31.38 -35.06
C PHE A 257 32.11 -31.39 -34.78
N ARG A 258 31.40 -32.45 -35.17
CA ARG A 258 29.97 -32.63 -34.90
C ARG A 258 29.69 -32.68 -33.40
N LYS A 259 30.43 -33.50 -32.64
CA LYS A 259 30.29 -33.57 -31.17
C LYS A 259 30.52 -32.21 -30.50
N LYS A 260 31.50 -31.44 -30.98
CA LYS A 260 31.79 -30.08 -30.47
C LYS A 260 30.68 -29.09 -30.83
N TYR A 261 30.18 -29.14 -32.06
CA TYR A 261 29.08 -28.30 -32.51
C TYR A 261 27.80 -28.59 -31.72
N ASP A 262 27.43 -29.86 -31.54
CA ASP A 262 26.26 -30.28 -30.78
C ASP A 262 26.36 -29.84 -29.30
N SER A 263 27.55 -29.99 -28.70
CA SER A 263 27.81 -29.52 -27.33
C SER A 263 27.67 -28.01 -27.19
N MET A 264 28.13 -27.23 -28.18
CA MET A 264 27.92 -25.78 -28.19
C MET A 264 26.45 -25.42 -28.42
N MET A 265 25.74 -26.14 -29.29
CA MET A 265 24.32 -25.89 -29.54
C MET A 265 23.46 -26.06 -28.28
N GLN A 266 23.79 -27.03 -27.43
CA GLN A 266 23.14 -27.23 -26.12
C GLN A 266 23.35 -26.06 -25.14
N LEU A 267 24.40 -25.26 -25.32
CA LEU A 267 24.70 -24.09 -24.47
C LEU A 267 24.02 -22.80 -24.95
N LYS A 268 23.51 -22.77 -26.19
CA LYS A 268 22.85 -21.59 -26.76
C LYS A 268 21.62 -21.15 -25.94
N PRO A 269 20.69 -22.04 -25.54
CA PRO A 269 19.57 -21.67 -24.68
C PRO A 269 20.02 -21.14 -23.30
N LEU A 270 21.12 -21.66 -22.74
CA LEU A 270 21.66 -21.13 -21.48
C LEU A 270 22.19 -19.69 -21.65
N LYS A 271 22.91 -19.41 -22.75
CA LYS A 271 23.41 -18.06 -23.06
C LYS A 271 22.27 -17.06 -23.22
N GLU A 272 21.22 -17.43 -23.95
CA GLU A 272 20.03 -16.59 -24.16
C GLU A 272 19.28 -16.33 -22.84
N ASN A 273 19.13 -17.36 -22.00
CA ASN A 273 18.53 -17.23 -20.67
C ASN A 273 19.36 -16.31 -19.75
N ILE A 274 20.69 -16.44 -19.75
CA ILE A 274 21.59 -15.57 -18.97
C ILE A 274 21.47 -14.12 -19.47
N SER A 275 21.50 -13.91 -20.79
CA SER A 275 21.32 -12.57 -21.37
C SER A 275 19.98 -11.95 -20.94
N THR A 276 18.89 -12.71 -20.97
CA THR A 276 17.55 -12.25 -20.56
C THR A 276 17.51 -11.91 -19.07
N LEU A 277 18.06 -12.77 -18.21
CA LEU A 277 18.15 -12.53 -16.76
C LEU A 277 18.96 -11.27 -16.44
N THR A 278 20.11 -11.08 -17.09
CA THR A 278 21.03 -9.96 -16.83
C THR A 278 20.53 -8.64 -17.41
N SER A 279 20.03 -8.64 -18.65
CA SER A 279 19.66 -7.40 -19.35
C SER A 279 18.25 -6.91 -19.04
N LYS A 280 17.33 -7.81 -18.64
CA LYS A 280 15.92 -7.48 -18.49
C LYS A 280 15.37 -7.80 -17.11
N GLU A 281 15.33 -9.08 -16.72
CA GLU A 281 14.57 -9.49 -15.52
C GLU A 281 15.14 -8.90 -14.22
N ILE A 282 16.46 -8.99 -14.00
CA ILE A 282 17.09 -8.45 -12.78
C ILE A 282 16.99 -6.92 -12.71
N PRO A 283 17.31 -6.15 -13.77
CA PRO A 283 17.12 -4.69 -13.77
C PRO A 283 15.67 -4.25 -13.53
N GLU A 284 14.69 -4.93 -14.13
CA GLU A 284 13.27 -4.63 -13.92
C GLU A 284 12.85 -4.87 -12.46
N LEU A 285 13.27 -5.99 -11.88
CA LEU A 285 12.99 -6.31 -10.46
C LEU A 285 13.68 -5.31 -9.51
N LYS A 286 14.92 -4.91 -9.78
CA LYS A 286 15.63 -3.86 -9.01
C LYS A 286 14.93 -2.51 -9.09
N THR A 287 14.46 -2.14 -10.28
CA THR A 287 13.72 -0.88 -10.49
C THR A 287 12.39 -0.89 -9.75
N LYS A 288 11.64 -2.00 -9.81
CA LYS A 288 10.41 -2.18 -9.04
C LYS A 288 10.66 -2.10 -7.53
N LEU A 289 11.72 -2.76 -7.05
CA LEU A 289 12.11 -2.73 -5.64
C LEU A 289 12.48 -1.32 -5.18
N LYS A 290 13.18 -0.54 -6.02
CA LYS A 290 13.53 0.85 -5.72
C LYS A 290 12.28 1.72 -5.54
N LYS A 291 11.34 1.68 -6.50
CA LYS A 291 10.06 2.41 -6.41
C LYS A 291 9.28 2.02 -5.16
N LEU A 292 9.21 0.73 -4.86
CA LEU A 292 8.48 0.25 -3.69
C LEU A 292 9.09 0.73 -2.37
N ASN A 293 10.42 0.86 -2.30
CA ASN A 293 11.08 1.44 -1.13
C ASN A 293 10.82 2.94 -0.99
N GLU A 294 10.75 3.67 -2.11
CA GLU A 294 10.38 5.10 -2.13
C GLU A 294 8.92 5.26 -1.62
N ASP A 295 7.98 4.46 -2.13
CA ASP A 295 6.59 4.45 -1.69
C ASP A 295 6.47 4.14 -0.18
N ILE A 296 7.18 3.11 0.31
CA ILE A 296 7.22 2.77 1.75
C ILE A 296 7.77 3.95 2.57
N GLY A 297 8.79 4.63 2.08
CA GLY A 297 9.35 5.82 2.72
C GLY A 297 8.30 6.93 2.86
N THR A 298 7.61 7.26 1.77
CA THR A 298 6.57 8.28 1.77
C THR A 298 5.42 7.94 2.72
N LEU A 299 4.92 6.69 2.69
CA LEU A 299 3.85 6.24 3.58
C LEU A 299 4.24 6.30 5.05
N ARG A 300 5.50 6.00 5.39
CA ARG A 300 6.00 6.13 6.77
C ARG A 300 6.03 7.58 7.22
N THR A 301 6.53 8.49 6.38
CA THR A 301 6.53 9.93 6.68
C THR A 301 5.10 10.46 6.85
N THR A 302 4.16 10.10 5.97
CA THR A 302 2.75 10.50 6.12
C THR A 302 2.14 9.96 7.42
N ILE A 303 2.43 8.71 7.80
CA ILE A 303 1.95 8.16 9.08
C ILE A 303 2.54 8.93 10.27
N GLU A 304 3.84 9.26 10.24
CA GLU A 304 4.49 10.05 11.30
C GLU A 304 3.88 11.46 11.41
N GLU A 305 3.71 12.16 10.29
CA GLU A 305 3.11 13.50 10.25
C GLU A 305 1.68 13.51 10.83
N VAL A 306 0.84 12.56 10.42
CA VAL A 306 -0.54 12.46 10.91
C VAL A 306 -0.59 12.00 12.38
N THR A 307 0.38 11.21 12.83
CA THR A 307 0.48 10.79 14.25
C THR A 307 0.95 11.91 15.16
N ILE A 308 1.82 12.82 14.68
CA ILE A 308 2.29 13.99 15.45
C ILE A 308 1.17 15.02 15.63
N LEU A 309 0.22 15.09 14.69
CA LEU A 309 -0.96 15.95 14.77
C LEU A 309 -2.06 15.41 15.70
N TYR A 310 -1.88 14.19 16.22
CA TYR A 310 -2.84 13.46 17.05
C TYR A 310 -2.48 13.53 18.53
#